data_AF-A0ABD1KWZ3-F1
#
_entry.id   AF-A0ABD1KWZ3-F1
#
_cell.length_a   1.000
_cell.length_b   1.000
_cell.length_c   1.000
_cell.angle_alpha   90.00
_cell.angle_beta   90.00
_cell.angle_gamma   90.00
#
_symmetry.space_group_name_H-M   'P 1'
#
loop_
_entity.id
_entity.type
_entity.pdbx_description
1 polymer ?
#
loop_
_entity_poly.entity_id
_entity_poly.type
_entity_poly.pdbx_seq_one_letter_code
_entity_poly.pdbx_strand_id
1 'polypeptide(L)'
;MLKYSFVLPAFVMVDCRVPCKSTTDELECLCRLEGVTSRDLGISKNNLTEYEVEYLCNYKKVVPTGKSKNGMTPPPQELYLVKWRGFPESNNTWEPRKNLRCVNLLSQFWEDLSLELRRQRRRSVPRRLDTTTVSHLVQRAKLRKRLKRWELDLTALNQQRGTGRIYVENRVDLEGPPRHFTYINDYKVGEGISLTEVALGCECADCLDEPVNGCCAGASQHRFAYNDQGQVRLRPGMPIYECNRRCRCGPECPNRVVQRGIRHALCIFRTDNGRGWGVRTMERIRKNTFVMEYVGEIITTDEAERRGHIYDKEGATYLFDLDYVDDEYTVDAAHYGNISHFVNHSCDPNLQVYNVFIDNLDERLPRIAFFATRSIKAGEELTFDYKMQIDPVDAESTKMDSNFNVTGLPGSPKKHIRVECKCGVESCRKYLF
;
A
#
# COMPACT_ATOMS: atom_id res chain seq x y z
N MET A 1 4.45 -42.53 3.42
CA MET A 1 5.56 -41.56 3.38
C MET A 1 4.98 -40.15 3.48
N LEU A 2 4.87 -39.63 4.71
CA LEU A 2 4.38 -38.28 4.98
C LEU A 2 5.51 -37.27 4.72
N LYS A 3 5.35 -36.44 3.69
CA LYS A 3 6.23 -35.29 3.42
C LYS A 3 5.84 -34.15 4.36
N TYR A 4 6.65 -33.92 5.39
CA TYR A 4 6.62 -32.67 6.16
C TYR A 4 7.14 -31.55 5.26
N SER A 5 6.25 -30.65 4.85
CA SER A 5 6.62 -29.35 4.27
C SER A 5 6.88 -28.38 5.41
N PHE A 6 8.14 -27.95 5.57
CA PHE A 6 8.50 -26.85 6.46
C PHE A 6 7.93 -25.56 5.90
N VAL A 7 6.75 -25.17 6.39
CA VAL A 7 6.28 -23.78 6.32
C VAL A 7 7.13 -23.00 7.32
N LEU A 8 8.12 -22.25 6.84
CA LEU A 8 8.76 -21.21 7.64
C LEU A 8 7.66 -20.22 8.06
N PRO A 9 7.48 -19.96 9.38
CA PRO A 9 6.48 -19.00 9.80
C PRO A 9 6.88 -17.62 9.27
N ALA A 10 5.92 -16.95 8.64
CA ALA A 10 5.98 -15.52 8.35
C ALA A 10 6.52 -14.79 9.59
N PHE A 11 7.38 -13.79 9.39
CA PHE A 11 7.91 -12.92 10.45
C PHE A 11 6.77 -12.36 11.32
N VAL A 12 6.38 -13.11 12.34
CA VAL A 12 5.66 -12.62 13.51
C VAL A 12 6.68 -11.74 14.22
N MET A 13 6.33 -10.46 14.39
CA MET A 13 7.12 -9.54 15.18
C MET A 13 7.49 -10.23 16.49
N VAL A 14 8.78 -10.37 16.79
CA VAL A 14 9.24 -10.90 18.07
C VAL A 14 8.55 -10.09 19.16
N ASP A 15 7.62 -10.73 19.88
CA ASP A 15 6.82 -10.07 20.90
C ASP A 15 7.75 -9.51 21.98
N CYS A 16 7.69 -8.20 22.19
CA CYS A 16 8.43 -7.56 23.27
C CYS A 16 7.91 -8.11 24.60
N ARG A 17 8.81 -8.67 25.41
CA ARG A 17 8.46 -9.30 26.67
C ARG A 17 9.25 -8.71 27.82
N VAL A 18 8.57 -8.55 28.96
CA VAL A 18 9.16 -8.15 30.23
C VAL A 18 9.09 -9.34 31.17
N PRO A 19 10.21 -9.77 31.78
CA PRO A 19 10.21 -10.94 32.62
C PRO A 19 9.37 -10.71 33.89
N CYS A 20 8.50 -11.66 34.22
CA CYS A 20 7.82 -11.73 35.52
C CYS A 20 8.88 -11.96 36.60
N LYS A 21 8.94 -11.07 37.60
CA LYS A 21 9.92 -11.14 38.68
C LYS A 21 9.37 -11.78 39.95
N SER A 22 8.06 -11.98 40.03
CA SER A 22 7.46 -12.67 41.15
C SER A 22 7.87 -14.14 41.13
N THR A 23 8.27 -14.66 42.29
CA THR A 23 8.58 -16.08 42.39
C THR A 23 7.30 -16.90 42.21
N THR A 24 7.45 -18.19 41.86
CA THR A 24 6.29 -19.08 41.76
C THR A 24 5.52 -19.14 43.08
N ASP A 25 6.22 -19.09 44.21
CA ASP A 25 5.61 -19.08 45.55
C ASP A 25 4.80 -17.80 45.82
N GLU A 26 5.30 -16.64 45.39
CA GLU A 26 4.57 -15.37 45.50
C GLU A 26 3.29 -15.37 44.65
N LEU A 27 3.38 -15.90 43.43
CA LEU A 27 2.24 -16.02 42.53
C LEU A 27 1.20 -17.02 43.04
N GLU A 28 1.64 -18.16 43.59
CA GLU A 28 0.74 -19.12 44.24
C GLU A 28 0.04 -18.52 45.46
N CYS A 29 0.77 -17.73 46.27
CA CYS A 29 0.20 -17.02 47.41
C CYS A 29 -0.90 -16.04 46.98
N LEU A 30 -0.65 -15.24 45.93
CA LEU A 30 -1.62 -14.31 45.35
C LEU A 30 -2.85 -15.04 44.78
N CYS A 31 -2.66 -16.14 44.05
CA CYS A 31 -3.76 -16.95 43.52
C CYS A 31 -4.65 -17.51 44.65
N ARG A 32 -4.06 -17.96 45.77
CA ARG A 32 -4.80 -18.43 46.94
C ARG A 32 -5.58 -17.30 47.64
N LEU A 33 -4.98 -16.10 47.72
CA LEU A 33 -5.62 -14.91 48.29
C LEU A 33 -6.84 -14.46 47.49
N GLU A 34 -6.74 -14.49 46.16
CA GLU A 34 -7.80 -14.05 45.24
C GLU A 34 -8.78 -15.19 44.83
N GLY A 35 -8.57 -16.41 45.34
CA GLY A 35 -9.45 -17.56 45.08
C GLY A 35 -9.47 -18.03 43.62
N VAL A 36 -8.43 -17.75 42.84
CA VAL A 36 -8.32 -18.06 41.41
C VAL A 36 -7.29 -19.14 41.14
N THR A 37 -7.53 -20.01 40.16
CA THR A 37 -6.54 -21.02 39.74
C THR A 37 -5.70 -20.53 38.55
N SER A 38 -4.49 -21.07 38.41
CA SER A 38 -3.60 -20.76 37.28
C SER A 38 -4.24 -21.09 35.92
N ARG A 39 -5.12 -22.10 35.85
CA ARG A 39 -5.89 -22.44 34.64
C ARG A 39 -6.92 -21.35 34.30
N ASP A 40 -7.61 -20.81 35.29
CA ASP A 40 -8.62 -19.77 35.09
C ASP A 40 -8.00 -18.45 34.62
N LEU A 41 -6.75 -18.20 35.00
CA LEU A 41 -5.95 -17.05 34.55
C LEU A 41 -5.21 -17.30 33.22
N GLY A 42 -5.33 -18.48 32.62
CA GLY A 42 -4.61 -18.85 31.40
C GLY A 42 -3.09 -18.94 31.57
N ILE A 43 -2.60 -19.09 32.81
CA ILE A 43 -1.17 -19.13 33.16
C ILE A 43 -0.65 -20.57 33.05
N SER A 44 0.46 -20.75 32.34
CA SER A 44 1.21 -21.99 32.16
C SER A 44 2.69 -21.78 32.52
N LYS A 45 3.44 -22.86 32.76
CA LYS A 45 4.90 -22.78 32.97
C LYS A 45 5.65 -22.03 31.85
N ASN A 46 5.05 -21.93 30.66
CA ASN A 46 5.64 -21.30 29.47
C ASN A 46 5.32 -19.80 29.34
N ASN A 47 4.34 -19.26 30.08
CA ASN A 47 3.99 -17.82 30.07
C ASN A 47 4.13 -17.15 31.45
N LEU A 48 4.41 -17.93 32.49
CA LEU A 48 4.68 -17.50 33.86
C LEU A 48 5.83 -16.50 33.97
N THR A 49 6.74 -16.51 33.00
CA THR A 49 8.01 -15.79 33.07
C THR A 49 8.02 -14.49 32.28
N GLU A 50 7.00 -14.16 31.47
CA GLU A 50 7.09 -13.06 30.49
C GLU A 50 5.74 -12.39 30.17
N TYR A 51 5.62 -11.08 30.48
CA TYR A 51 4.48 -10.24 30.08
C TYR A 51 4.73 -9.56 28.74
N GLU A 52 3.77 -9.63 27.83
CA GLU A 52 3.88 -9.00 26.52
C GLU A 52 3.55 -7.51 26.56
N VAL A 53 4.42 -6.72 25.98
CA VAL A 53 4.23 -5.27 25.82
C VAL A 53 3.58 -5.00 24.49
N GLU A 54 2.52 -4.21 24.55
CA GLU A 54 1.80 -3.73 23.38
C GLU A 54 2.52 -2.54 22.73
N TYR A 55 2.88 -1.54 23.54
CA TYR A 55 3.69 -0.37 23.15
C TYR A 55 4.16 0.40 24.38
N LEU A 56 5.09 1.34 24.17
CA LEU A 56 5.59 2.25 25.20
C LEU A 56 4.82 3.57 25.14
N CYS A 57 4.27 4.01 26.28
CA CYS A 57 3.41 5.19 26.38
C CYS A 57 4.18 6.45 26.75
N ASN A 58 5.18 6.34 27.65
CA ASN A 58 5.82 7.50 28.28
C ASN A 58 7.25 7.17 28.71
N TYR A 59 8.03 8.20 29.00
CA TYR A 59 9.41 8.15 29.46
C TYR A 59 9.64 9.14 30.62
N LYS A 60 10.40 8.71 31.63
CA LYS A 60 10.95 9.61 32.64
C LYS A 60 12.33 9.16 33.10
N LYS A 61 13.17 10.13 33.45
CA LYS A 61 14.49 9.95 34.05
C LYS A 61 14.45 10.40 35.50
N VAL A 62 14.70 9.46 36.42
CA VAL A 62 14.71 9.70 37.87
C VAL A 62 16.15 9.70 38.35
N VAL A 63 16.55 10.76 39.05
CA VAL A 63 17.84 10.81 39.76
C VAL A 63 17.57 10.39 41.20
N PRO A 64 18.19 9.33 41.72
CA PRO A 64 17.95 8.88 43.10
C PRO A 64 18.36 9.97 44.10
N THR A 65 17.43 10.39 44.94
CA THR A 65 17.69 11.35 46.03
C THR A 65 18.17 10.58 47.26
N GLY A 66 19.46 10.26 47.31
CA GLY A 66 20.08 9.59 48.45
C GLY A 66 21.57 9.35 48.26
N LYS A 67 22.39 9.66 49.27
CA LYS A 67 23.79 9.25 49.32
C LYS A 67 23.84 7.74 49.55
N SER A 68 24.56 6.99 48.71
CA SER A 68 24.89 5.59 49.01
C SER A 68 25.70 5.52 50.30
N LYS A 69 25.65 4.37 51.01
CA LYS A 69 26.52 4.07 52.17
C LYS A 69 28.03 4.29 51.88
N ASN A 70 28.41 4.32 50.60
CA ASN A 70 29.79 4.53 50.13
C ASN A 70 30.04 5.91 49.49
N GLY A 71 29.16 6.90 49.66
CA GLY A 71 29.37 8.27 49.13
C GLY A 71 29.14 8.45 47.61
N MET A 72 28.95 7.37 46.84
CA MET A 72 28.57 7.44 45.42
C MET A 72 27.06 7.65 45.23
N THR A 73 26.68 8.70 44.50
CA THR A 73 25.30 8.85 44.01
C THR A 73 24.99 7.77 42.97
N PRO A 74 23.88 7.01 43.09
CA PRO A 74 23.54 6.02 42.09
C PRO A 74 23.24 6.68 40.73
N PRO A 75 23.50 5.99 39.61
CA PRO A 75 23.26 6.55 38.29
C PRO A 75 21.76 6.84 38.07
N PRO A 76 21.43 7.84 37.24
CA PRO A 76 20.04 8.14 36.89
C PRO A 76 19.36 6.90 36.29
N GLN A 77 18.15 6.61 36.74
CA GLN A 77 17.36 5.48 36.24
C GLN A 77 16.34 5.96 35.20
N GLU A 78 16.33 5.28 34.06
CA GLU A 78 15.32 5.47 33.02
C GLU A 78 14.15 4.52 33.22
N LEU A 79 12.94 5.08 33.21
CA LEU A 79 11.68 4.36 33.37
C LEU A 79 10.79 4.66 32.16
N TYR A 80 10.07 3.65 31.69
CA TYR A 80 9.10 3.76 30.61
C TYR A 80 7.74 3.30 31.10
N LEU A 81 6.68 4.01 30.74
CA LEU A 81 5.33 3.56 31.02
C LEU A 81 4.92 2.57 29.93
N VAL A 82 4.55 1.36 30.33
CA VAL A 82 4.29 0.24 29.42
C VAL A 82 2.79 0.03 29.29
N LYS A 83 2.31 -0.06 28.04
CA LYS A 83 0.99 -0.64 27.76
C LYS A 83 1.13 -2.15 27.61
N TRP A 84 0.52 -2.90 28.51
CA TRP A 84 0.51 -4.37 28.47
C TRP A 84 -0.51 -4.90 27.47
N ARG A 85 -0.13 -5.90 26.68
CA ARG A 85 -1.02 -6.52 25.69
C ARG A 85 -2.16 -7.22 26.42
N GLY A 86 -3.41 -6.97 25.99
CA GLY A 86 -4.60 -7.62 26.55
C GLY A 86 -5.15 -7.02 27.85
N PHE A 87 -4.47 -6.03 28.44
CA PHE A 87 -4.91 -5.36 29.66
C PHE A 87 -5.43 -3.94 29.38
N PRO A 88 -6.32 -3.37 30.21
CA PRO A 88 -6.75 -1.98 30.08
C PRO A 88 -5.63 -1.00 30.44
N GLU A 89 -5.76 0.26 30.00
CA GLU A 89 -4.73 1.30 30.24
C GLU A 89 -4.53 1.63 31.73
N SER A 90 -5.50 1.32 32.59
CA SER A 90 -5.39 1.41 34.05
C SER A 90 -4.29 0.52 34.64
N ASN A 91 -3.91 -0.55 33.94
CA ASN A 91 -2.89 -1.49 34.38
C ASN A 91 -1.49 -1.13 33.87
N ASN A 92 -1.33 0.01 33.18
CA ASN A 92 -0.01 0.43 32.71
C ASN A 92 0.94 0.68 33.88
N THR A 93 2.15 0.10 33.83
CA THR A 93 3.17 0.23 34.89
C THR A 93 4.45 0.85 34.37
N TRP A 94 5.24 1.43 35.28
CA TRP A 94 6.55 2.01 34.95
C TRP A 94 7.63 0.94 35.05
N GLU A 95 8.24 0.61 33.91
CA GLU A 95 9.32 -0.38 33.83
C GLU A 95 10.70 0.27 33.63
N PRO A 96 11.71 -0.13 34.42
CA PRO A 96 13.11 0.19 34.16
C PRO A 96 13.58 -0.25 32.79
N ARG A 97 14.42 0.57 32.14
CA ARG A 97 15.07 0.24 30.85
C ARG A 97 15.71 -1.15 30.82
N LYS A 98 16.33 -1.57 31.93
CA LYS A 98 16.99 -2.87 32.09
C LYS A 98 16.03 -4.08 32.01
N ASN A 99 14.74 -3.87 32.28
CA ASN A 99 13.72 -4.91 32.21
C ASN A 99 13.16 -5.06 30.78
N LEU A 100 13.26 -4.01 29.96
CA LEU A 100 12.73 -3.98 28.60
C LEU A 100 13.72 -4.60 27.62
N ARG A 101 13.51 -5.89 27.27
CA ARG A 101 14.27 -6.61 26.24
C ARG A 101 13.74 -6.33 24.82
N CYS A 102 13.34 -5.09 24.57
CA CYS A 102 12.42 -4.72 23.49
C CYS A 102 13.03 -3.73 22.52
N VAL A 103 14.07 -4.16 21.82
CA VAL A 103 14.88 -3.30 20.95
C VAL A 103 14.01 -2.55 19.93
N ASN A 104 13.09 -3.24 19.27
CA ASN A 104 12.23 -2.65 18.24
C ASN A 104 11.26 -1.60 18.80
N LEU A 105 10.57 -1.90 19.91
CA LEU A 105 9.64 -0.94 20.52
C LEU A 105 10.37 0.28 21.11
N LEU A 106 11.57 0.08 21.66
CA LEU A 106 12.40 1.18 22.13
C LEU A 106 12.85 2.05 20.96
N SER A 107 13.33 1.48 19.86
CA SER A 107 13.71 2.24 18.65
C SER A 107 12.54 3.07 18.14
N GLN A 108 11.38 2.45 17.96
CA GLN A 108 10.16 3.11 17.52
C GLN A 108 9.75 4.26 18.45
N PHE A 109 9.77 4.05 19.76
CA PHE A 109 9.45 5.08 20.74
C PHE A 109 10.41 6.26 20.64
N TRP A 110 11.72 6.00 20.52
CA TRP A 110 12.74 7.04 20.43
C TRP A 110 12.70 7.78 19.10
N GLU A 111 12.37 7.13 18.00
CA GLU A 111 12.13 7.75 16.70
C GLU A 111 10.93 8.71 16.78
N ASP A 112 9.80 8.24 17.33
CA ASP A 112 8.59 9.06 17.52
C ASP A 112 8.85 10.27 18.42
N LEU A 113 9.55 10.07 19.55
CA LEU A 113 9.90 11.14 20.48
C LEU A 113 10.87 12.14 19.85
N SER A 114 11.87 11.66 19.10
CA SER A 114 12.83 12.54 18.43
C SER A 114 12.13 13.42 17.38
N LEU A 115 11.20 12.86 16.62
CA LEU A 115 10.40 13.61 15.64
C LEU A 115 9.50 14.65 16.31
N GLU A 116 8.81 14.28 17.39
CA GLU A 116 7.94 15.22 18.11
C GLU A 116 8.73 16.36 18.77
N LEU A 117 9.89 16.06 19.36
CA LEU A 117 10.76 17.09 19.93
C LEU A 117 11.29 18.06 18.87
N ARG A 118 11.63 17.55 17.67
CA ARG A 118 12.02 18.39 16.52
C ARG A 118 10.86 19.29 16.09
N ARG A 119 9.63 18.78 16.03
CA ARG A 119 8.42 19.56 15.71
C ARG A 119 8.21 20.69 16.73
N GLN A 120 8.46 20.42 18.00
CA GLN A 120 8.43 21.40 19.09
C GLN A 120 9.69 22.28 19.19
N ARG A 121 10.65 22.13 18.28
CA ARG A 121 11.95 22.85 18.28
C ARG A 121 12.77 22.66 19.57
N ARG A 122 12.65 21.51 20.24
CA ARG A 122 13.38 21.18 21.47
C ARG A 122 14.66 20.41 21.13
N ARG A 123 15.80 20.82 21.71
CA ARG A 123 17.12 20.23 21.44
C ARG A 123 17.49 19.05 22.34
N SER A 124 16.84 18.91 23.51
CA SER A 124 17.18 17.89 24.50
C SER A 124 15.93 17.20 25.03
N VAL A 125 16.05 15.90 25.35
CA VAL A 125 14.99 15.11 25.95
C VAL A 125 14.76 15.57 27.41
N PRO A 126 13.56 16.02 27.78
CA PRO A 126 13.24 16.40 29.16
C PRO A 126 13.32 15.20 30.11
N ARG A 127 13.55 15.46 31.41
CA ARG A 127 13.50 14.41 32.45
C ARG A 127 12.11 13.79 32.60
N ARG A 128 11.05 14.55 32.29
CA ARG A 128 9.65 14.09 32.25
C ARG A 128 9.01 14.72 31.02
N LEU A 129 8.30 13.90 30.25
CA LEU A 129 7.54 14.38 29.09
C LEU A 129 6.27 15.10 29.57
N ASP A 130 5.88 16.15 28.87
CA ASP A 130 4.60 16.83 29.06
C ASP A 130 3.44 16.01 28.48
N THR A 131 2.22 16.29 28.94
CA THR A 131 1.01 15.53 28.57
C THR A 131 0.76 15.53 27.06
N THR A 132 1.05 16.62 26.36
CA THR A 132 0.86 16.72 24.90
C THR A 132 1.79 15.78 24.15
N THR A 133 3.07 15.78 24.51
CA THR A 133 4.07 14.87 23.94
C THR A 133 3.68 13.41 24.21
N VAL A 134 3.27 13.08 25.44
CA VAL A 134 2.84 11.72 25.81
C VAL A 134 1.63 11.28 24.99
N SER A 135 0.61 12.14 24.87
CA SER A 135 -0.58 11.86 24.07
C SER A 135 -0.23 11.57 22.62
N HIS A 136 0.66 12.38 22.03
CA HIS A 136 1.14 12.18 20.66
C HIS A 136 1.87 10.84 20.47
N LEU A 137 2.74 10.45 21.41
CA LEU A 137 3.45 9.17 21.35
C LEU A 137 2.49 7.98 21.41
N VAL A 138 1.47 8.04 22.28
CA VAL A 138 0.42 7.01 22.37
C VAL A 138 -0.37 6.95 21.06
N GLN A 139 -0.73 8.10 20.47
CA GLN A 139 -1.40 8.15 19.17
C GLN A 139 -0.55 7.52 18.05
N ARG A 140 0.75 7.81 18.00
CA ARG A 140 1.71 7.20 17.04
C ARG A 140 1.80 5.69 17.21
N ALA A 141 1.89 5.20 18.45
CA ALA A 141 1.92 3.78 18.73
C ALA A 141 0.63 3.06 18.30
N LYS A 142 -0.54 3.63 18.64
CA LYS A 142 -1.85 3.12 18.20
C LYS A 142 -1.99 3.13 16.68
N LEU A 143 -1.53 4.20 16.02
CA LEU A 143 -1.52 4.31 14.57
C LEU A 143 -0.69 3.19 13.93
N ARG A 144 0.55 2.99 14.38
CA ARG A 144 1.45 1.96 13.85
C ARG A 144 0.81 0.57 13.90
N LYS A 145 0.09 0.26 14.97
CA LYS A 145 -0.66 -0.99 15.09
C LYS A 145 -1.79 -1.11 14.06
N ARG A 146 -2.60 -0.05 13.87
CA ARG A 146 -3.68 -0.04 12.86
C ARG A 146 -3.12 -0.20 11.46
N LEU A 147 -2.04 0.53 11.12
CA LEU A 147 -1.37 0.41 9.82
C LEU A 147 -0.79 -0.99 9.62
N LYS A 148 -0.23 -1.60 10.66
CA LYS A 148 0.29 -2.97 10.57
C LYS A 148 -0.83 -4.00 10.34
N ARG A 149 -2.01 -3.79 10.94
CA ARG A 149 -3.16 -4.66 10.68
C ARG A 149 -3.62 -4.51 9.23
N TRP A 150 -3.76 -3.28 8.76
CA TRP A 150 -4.12 -2.99 7.38
C TRP A 150 -3.11 -3.57 6.39
N GLU A 151 -1.80 -3.47 6.65
CA GLU A 151 -0.75 -4.11 5.85
C GLU A 151 -0.97 -5.62 5.67
N LEU A 152 -1.29 -6.32 6.76
CA LEU A 152 -1.53 -7.77 6.73
C LEU A 152 -2.77 -8.11 5.92
N ASP A 153 -3.85 -7.35 6.10
CA ASP A 153 -5.10 -7.56 5.37
C ASP A 153 -4.89 -7.29 3.86
N LEU A 154 -4.19 -6.22 3.48
CA LEU A 154 -3.83 -5.91 2.08
C LEU A 154 -2.93 -6.98 1.46
N THR A 155 -1.92 -7.44 2.19
CA THR A 155 -1.00 -8.48 1.69
C THR A 155 -1.76 -9.79 1.45
N ALA A 156 -2.64 -10.18 2.37
CA ALA A 156 -3.44 -11.40 2.22
C ALA A 156 -4.38 -11.30 1.01
N LEU A 157 -4.99 -10.14 0.77
CA LEU A 157 -5.83 -9.90 -0.41
C LEU A 157 -5.02 -9.97 -1.70
N ASN A 158 -3.86 -9.30 -1.78
CA ASN A 158 -3.02 -9.33 -2.98
C ASN A 158 -2.51 -10.74 -3.32
N GLN A 159 -2.20 -11.55 -2.29
CA GLN A 159 -1.70 -12.92 -2.44
C GLN A 159 -2.73 -13.91 -2.99
N GLN A 160 -4.00 -13.51 -3.16
CA GLN A 160 -5.00 -14.32 -3.87
C GLN A 160 -4.68 -14.47 -5.36
N ARG A 161 -3.93 -13.52 -5.94
CA ARG A 161 -3.58 -13.48 -7.37
C ARG A 161 -2.09 -13.29 -7.62
N GLY A 162 -1.47 -12.37 -6.89
CA GLY A 162 -0.05 -12.04 -7.00
C GLY A 162 0.83 -12.70 -5.94
N THR A 163 2.12 -12.39 -5.97
CA THR A 163 3.09 -12.80 -4.92
C THR A 163 3.75 -11.61 -4.21
N GLY A 164 3.53 -10.40 -4.72
CA GLY A 164 4.06 -9.18 -4.14
C GLY A 164 3.50 -8.92 -2.74
N ARG A 165 4.33 -8.38 -1.86
CA ARG A 165 3.90 -7.95 -0.53
C ARG A 165 3.55 -6.46 -0.55
N ILE A 166 2.47 -6.08 0.12
CA ILE A 166 2.07 -4.68 0.28
C ILE A 166 2.45 -4.22 1.69
N TYR A 167 3.37 -3.27 1.78
CA TYR A 167 3.76 -2.60 3.01
C TYR A 167 2.94 -1.33 3.21
N VAL A 168 2.77 -0.90 4.47
CA VAL A 168 2.12 0.37 4.80
C VAL A 168 2.98 1.15 5.80
N GLU A 169 3.26 2.41 5.49
CA GLU A 169 4.09 3.26 6.33
C GLU A 169 3.55 4.69 6.44
N ASN A 170 3.42 5.22 7.66
CA ASN A 170 3.19 6.64 7.89
C ASN A 170 4.21 7.17 8.90
N ARG A 171 5.12 8.03 8.45
CA ARG A 171 6.09 8.73 9.30
C ARG A 171 5.80 10.23 9.45
N VAL A 172 4.84 10.76 8.71
CA VAL A 172 4.60 12.20 8.53
C VAL A 172 3.56 12.73 9.51
N ASP A 173 2.38 12.13 9.54
CA ASP A 173 1.25 12.61 10.34
C ASP A 173 0.59 11.45 11.13
N LEU A 174 -0.65 11.68 11.59
CA LEU A 174 -1.43 10.71 12.36
C LEU A 174 -2.53 10.01 11.53
N GLU A 175 -2.51 10.18 10.20
CA GLU A 175 -3.52 9.62 9.30
C GLU A 175 -3.46 8.08 9.30
N GLY A 176 -4.62 7.45 9.48
CA GLY A 176 -4.77 6.01 9.56
C GLY A 176 -5.16 5.37 8.22
N PRO A 177 -5.49 4.06 8.24
CA PRO A 177 -6.12 3.43 7.08
C PRO A 177 -7.37 4.20 6.65
N PRO A 178 -7.63 4.32 5.33
CA PRO A 178 -8.83 4.99 4.82
C PRO A 178 -10.10 4.27 5.32
N ARG A 179 -11.11 5.04 5.72
CA ARG A 179 -12.33 4.50 6.36
C ARG A 179 -13.39 3.96 5.39
N HIS A 180 -13.43 4.49 4.18
CA HIS A 180 -14.48 4.21 3.19
C HIS A 180 -13.89 3.68 1.87
N PHE A 181 -12.91 2.79 2.00
CA PHE A 181 -12.19 2.18 0.89
C PHE A 181 -12.15 0.65 1.06
N THR A 182 -12.54 -0.07 0.02
CA THR A 182 -12.53 -1.53 -0.04
C THR A 182 -11.50 -1.97 -1.06
N TYR A 183 -10.52 -2.77 -0.61
CA TYR A 183 -9.50 -3.30 -1.51
C TYR A 183 -10.05 -4.45 -2.36
N ILE A 184 -9.93 -4.34 -3.68
CA ILE A 184 -10.36 -5.35 -4.67
C ILE A 184 -9.20 -5.70 -5.62
N ASN A 185 -9.20 -6.92 -6.16
CA ASN A 185 -8.17 -7.41 -7.09
C ASN A 185 -8.61 -7.40 -8.56
N ASP A 186 -9.90 -7.22 -8.81
CA ASP A 186 -10.51 -7.20 -10.14
C ASP A 186 -11.64 -6.18 -10.16
N TYR A 187 -12.09 -5.79 -11.35
CA TYR A 187 -13.13 -4.80 -11.52
C TYR A 187 -14.43 -5.20 -10.81
N LYS A 188 -15.08 -4.22 -10.19
CA LYS A 188 -16.46 -4.35 -9.74
C LYS A 188 -17.35 -3.84 -10.87
N VAL A 189 -18.16 -4.71 -11.47
CA VAL A 189 -19.05 -4.29 -12.56
C VAL A 189 -20.24 -3.53 -11.99
N GLY A 190 -20.47 -2.31 -12.49
CA GLY A 190 -21.60 -1.46 -12.10
C GLY A 190 -22.94 -1.98 -12.62
N GLU A 191 -24.02 -1.37 -12.12
CA GLU A 191 -25.38 -1.76 -12.49
C GLU A 191 -25.64 -1.55 -14.00
N GLY A 192 -26.26 -2.53 -14.65
CA GLY A 192 -26.59 -2.47 -16.07
C GLY A 192 -25.44 -2.76 -17.04
N ILE A 193 -24.22 -2.99 -16.53
CA ILE A 193 -23.04 -3.28 -17.36
C ILE A 193 -22.79 -4.80 -17.37
N SER A 194 -22.47 -5.36 -18.54
CA SER A 194 -22.15 -6.79 -18.69
C SER A 194 -20.81 -7.00 -19.38
N LEU A 195 -19.90 -7.75 -18.75
CA LEU A 195 -18.66 -8.19 -19.39
C LEU A 195 -18.94 -9.43 -20.24
N THR A 196 -18.73 -9.33 -21.55
CA THR A 196 -18.89 -10.48 -22.45
C THR A 196 -17.62 -11.33 -22.41
N GLU A 197 -17.76 -12.56 -21.94
CA GLU A 197 -16.64 -13.48 -21.92
C GLU A 197 -16.19 -13.86 -23.33
N VAL A 198 -14.88 -13.91 -23.54
CA VAL A 198 -14.29 -14.39 -24.78
C VAL A 198 -14.67 -15.84 -25.05
N ALA A 199 -15.15 -16.09 -26.27
CA ALA A 199 -15.62 -17.42 -26.70
C ALA A 199 -14.47 -18.37 -27.07
N LEU A 200 -13.32 -17.83 -27.48
CA LEU A 200 -12.22 -18.58 -28.08
C LEU A 200 -10.91 -18.34 -27.33
N GLY A 201 -10.05 -19.36 -27.33
CA GLY A 201 -8.67 -19.27 -26.86
C GLY A 201 -7.74 -20.01 -27.81
N CYS A 202 -6.43 -19.81 -27.67
CA CYS A 202 -5.46 -20.49 -28.52
C CYS A 202 -5.28 -21.96 -28.13
N GLU A 203 -4.86 -22.77 -29.09
CA GLU A 203 -4.57 -24.21 -28.90
C GLU A 203 -3.07 -24.51 -28.74
N CYS A 204 -2.24 -23.47 -28.65
CA CYS A 204 -0.79 -23.57 -28.61
C CYS A 204 -0.31 -24.40 -27.40
N ALA A 205 0.70 -25.23 -27.63
CA ALA A 205 1.48 -25.85 -26.55
C ALA A 205 2.53 -24.86 -26.02
N ASP A 206 3.23 -24.19 -26.93
CA ASP A 206 4.11 -23.06 -26.65
C ASP A 206 3.61 -21.83 -27.42
N CYS A 207 3.23 -20.77 -26.70
CA CYS A 207 2.68 -19.56 -27.31
C CYS A 207 3.75 -18.65 -27.93
N LEU A 208 5.01 -18.78 -27.50
CA LEU A 208 6.11 -17.95 -27.95
C LEU A 208 6.80 -18.57 -29.17
N ASP A 209 7.14 -19.86 -29.07
CA ASP A 209 7.97 -20.53 -30.08
C ASP A 209 7.15 -21.34 -31.11
N GLU A 210 5.96 -21.83 -30.75
CA GLU A 210 5.13 -22.70 -31.61
C GLU A 210 3.66 -22.23 -31.72
N PRO A 211 3.40 -21.00 -32.22
CA PRO A 211 2.04 -20.48 -32.33
C PRO A 211 1.24 -21.20 -33.43
N VAL A 212 0.28 -22.03 -33.01
CA VAL A 212 -0.70 -22.66 -33.93
C VAL A 212 -1.69 -21.62 -34.45
N ASN A 213 -1.78 -21.43 -35.77
CA ASN A 213 -2.69 -20.48 -36.46
C ASN A 213 -2.63 -19.03 -35.94
N GLY A 214 -1.47 -18.63 -35.40
CA GLY A 214 -1.34 -17.39 -34.62
C GLY A 214 -1.87 -17.57 -33.19
N CYS A 215 -1.05 -17.27 -32.20
CA CYS A 215 -1.49 -17.24 -30.79
C CYS A 215 -2.51 -16.09 -30.56
N CYS A 216 -3.03 -15.90 -29.34
CA CYS A 216 -3.84 -14.72 -28.99
C CYS A 216 -3.13 -13.39 -29.33
N ALA A 217 -1.80 -13.37 -29.28
CA ALA A 217 -0.97 -12.25 -29.76
C ALA A 217 -1.11 -11.99 -31.28
N GLY A 218 -1.63 -12.94 -32.05
CA GLY A 218 -1.98 -12.81 -33.47
C GLY A 218 -2.97 -11.67 -33.73
N ALA A 219 -3.84 -11.35 -32.77
CA ALA A 219 -4.72 -10.18 -32.80
C ALA A 219 -3.92 -8.85 -32.86
N SER A 220 -2.68 -8.83 -32.33
CA SER A 220 -1.73 -7.71 -32.43
C SER A 220 -0.87 -7.78 -33.70
N GLN A 221 -1.41 -8.21 -34.84
CA GLN A 221 -0.66 -8.40 -36.09
C GLN A 221 0.58 -9.31 -35.91
N HIS A 222 0.43 -10.38 -35.13
CA HIS A 222 1.48 -11.36 -34.79
C HIS A 222 2.67 -10.79 -33.97
N ARG A 223 2.52 -9.63 -33.34
CA ARG A 223 3.53 -9.09 -32.41
C ARG A 223 3.23 -9.53 -30.99
N PHE A 224 4.09 -10.38 -30.44
CA PHE A 224 4.02 -10.74 -29.04
C PHE A 224 4.26 -9.51 -28.16
N ALA A 225 3.35 -9.28 -27.20
CA ALA A 225 3.40 -8.08 -26.38
C ALA A 225 4.62 -8.04 -25.46
N TYR A 226 5.12 -9.21 -25.09
CA TYR A 226 6.17 -9.39 -24.09
C TYR A 226 7.46 -10.00 -24.68
N ASN A 227 8.59 -9.81 -24.01
CA ASN A 227 9.76 -10.66 -24.22
C ASN A 227 9.75 -11.86 -23.25
N ASP A 228 10.79 -12.69 -23.34
CA ASP A 228 11.09 -13.82 -22.45
C ASP A 228 11.20 -13.44 -20.96
N GLN A 229 11.42 -12.16 -20.64
CA GLN A 229 11.47 -11.62 -19.28
C GLN A 229 10.12 -11.02 -18.82
N GLY A 230 9.06 -11.14 -19.61
CA GLY A 230 7.75 -10.55 -19.32
C GLY A 230 7.71 -9.01 -19.42
N GLN A 231 8.66 -8.42 -20.14
CA GLN A 231 8.71 -6.97 -20.37
C GLN A 231 7.97 -6.60 -21.64
N VAL A 232 7.13 -5.55 -21.58
CA VAL A 232 6.37 -5.07 -22.74
C VAL A 232 7.30 -4.56 -23.84
N ARG A 233 7.02 -4.95 -25.08
CA ARG A 233 7.73 -4.55 -26.30
C ARG A 233 6.91 -3.62 -27.19
N LEU A 234 5.60 -3.58 -26.97
CA LEU A 234 4.70 -2.70 -27.69
C LEU A 234 4.95 -1.24 -27.31
N ARG A 235 4.60 -0.34 -28.22
CA ARG A 235 4.60 1.10 -27.94
C ARG A 235 3.32 1.45 -27.16
N PRO A 236 3.34 2.52 -26.34
CA PRO A 236 2.11 3.05 -25.74
C PRO A 236 1.04 3.31 -26.81
N GLY A 237 -0.23 3.10 -26.46
CA GLY A 237 -1.36 3.19 -27.39
C GLY A 237 -1.66 1.91 -28.18
N MET A 238 -0.74 0.94 -28.25
CA MET A 238 -1.05 -0.37 -28.81
C MET A 238 -1.69 -1.29 -27.75
N PRO A 239 -2.77 -2.02 -28.09
CA PRO A 239 -3.43 -2.92 -27.16
C PRO A 239 -2.61 -4.20 -26.94
N ILE A 240 -2.69 -4.74 -25.73
CA ILE A 240 -2.12 -6.03 -25.37
C ILE A 240 -3.23 -7.08 -25.32
N TYR A 241 -3.10 -8.16 -26.10
CA TYR A 241 -3.98 -9.32 -26.00
C TYR A 241 -3.25 -10.48 -25.32
N GLU A 242 -3.61 -10.76 -24.07
CA GLU A 242 -3.08 -11.90 -23.34
C GLU A 242 -3.83 -13.20 -23.69
N CYS A 243 -3.21 -14.33 -23.39
CA CYS A 243 -3.94 -15.59 -23.36
C CYS A 243 -4.98 -15.57 -22.25
N ASN A 244 -6.14 -16.14 -22.52
CA ASN A 244 -7.32 -16.10 -21.66
C ASN A 244 -7.62 -17.48 -21.06
N ARG A 245 -8.69 -17.62 -20.27
CA ARG A 245 -9.05 -18.90 -19.63
C ARG A 245 -9.52 -19.99 -20.60
N ARG A 246 -9.85 -19.66 -21.85
CA ARG A 246 -10.19 -20.62 -22.92
C ARG A 246 -8.95 -21.16 -23.64
N CYS A 247 -7.78 -20.57 -23.42
CA CYS A 247 -6.53 -21.02 -24.04
C CYS A 247 -6.00 -22.29 -23.39
N ARG A 248 -5.42 -23.17 -24.21
CA ARG A 248 -4.81 -24.44 -23.76
C ARG A 248 -3.51 -24.24 -22.97
N CYS A 249 -2.80 -23.13 -23.20
CA CYS A 249 -1.54 -22.84 -22.54
C CYS A 249 -1.70 -22.61 -21.02
N GLY A 250 -0.73 -23.12 -20.24
CA GLY A 250 -0.74 -23.05 -18.78
C GLY A 250 -0.53 -21.65 -18.18
N PRO A 251 -0.53 -21.53 -16.84
CA PRO A 251 -0.35 -20.25 -16.13
C PRO A 251 1.03 -19.63 -16.34
N GLU A 252 2.03 -20.45 -16.66
CA GLU A 252 3.40 -20.00 -16.95
C GLU A 252 3.59 -19.50 -18.39
N CYS A 253 2.53 -19.46 -19.20
CA CYS A 253 2.58 -18.93 -20.55
C CYS A 253 3.18 -17.51 -20.56
N PRO A 254 4.15 -17.21 -21.44
CA PRO A 254 4.77 -15.89 -21.53
C PRO A 254 3.79 -14.80 -21.97
N ASN A 255 2.64 -15.17 -22.55
CA ASN A 255 1.53 -14.24 -22.86
C ASN A 255 0.51 -14.09 -21.72
N ARG A 256 0.90 -14.40 -20.47
CA ARG A 256 0.09 -14.22 -19.27
C ARG A 256 0.93 -13.44 -18.26
N VAL A 257 0.96 -12.12 -18.31
CA VAL A 257 1.79 -11.28 -17.43
C VAL A 257 0.89 -10.52 -16.45
N VAL A 258 -0.04 -9.73 -16.98
CA VAL A 258 -0.94 -8.87 -16.21
C VAL A 258 -1.87 -9.73 -15.34
N GLN A 259 -2.41 -10.83 -15.88
CA GLN A 259 -3.26 -11.74 -15.11
C GLN A 259 -2.57 -12.41 -13.91
N ARG A 260 -1.23 -12.43 -13.83
CA ARG A 260 -0.48 -12.96 -12.66
C ARG A 260 -0.47 -12.00 -11.47
N GLY A 261 -1.05 -10.82 -11.61
CA GLY A 261 -1.17 -9.82 -10.54
C GLY A 261 0.18 -9.26 -10.09
N ILE A 262 0.16 -8.50 -8.98
CA ILE A 262 1.33 -7.77 -8.50
C ILE A 262 2.39 -8.76 -8.01
N ARG A 263 3.59 -8.69 -8.62
CA ARG A 263 4.75 -9.53 -8.26
C ARG A 263 5.75 -8.81 -7.36
N HIS A 264 5.78 -7.49 -7.44
CA HIS A 264 6.75 -6.66 -6.74
C HIS A 264 6.35 -6.34 -5.30
N ALA A 265 7.33 -6.19 -4.42
CA ALA A 265 7.10 -5.65 -3.08
C ALA A 265 6.89 -4.12 -3.16
N LEU A 266 5.68 -3.66 -2.81
CA LEU A 266 5.26 -2.26 -2.90
C LEU A 266 4.90 -1.72 -1.51
N CYS A 267 5.04 -0.41 -1.30
CA CYS A 267 4.74 0.25 -0.04
C CYS A 267 3.82 1.43 -0.28
N ILE A 268 2.63 1.39 0.33
CA ILE A 268 1.78 2.58 0.50
C ILE A 268 2.43 3.42 1.60
N PHE A 269 2.79 4.66 1.31
CA PHE A 269 3.46 5.55 2.25
C PHE A 269 2.82 6.93 2.30
N ARG A 270 2.92 7.60 3.45
CA ARG A 270 2.46 8.99 3.58
C ARG A 270 3.52 9.95 3.04
N THR A 271 3.15 10.77 2.05
CA THR A 271 4.01 11.83 1.51
C THR A 271 4.16 12.98 2.50
N ASP A 272 5.31 13.66 2.48
CA ASP A 272 5.62 14.79 3.38
C ASP A 272 5.31 16.16 2.78
N ASN A 273 4.94 16.22 1.50
CA ASN A 273 4.67 17.45 0.76
C ASN A 273 3.16 17.70 0.52
N GLY A 274 2.29 16.98 1.24
CA GLY A 274 0.85 17.21 1.24
C GLY A 274 0.09 16.62 0.06
N ARG A 275 0.68 15.65 -0.67
CA ARG A 275 -0.04 14.85 -1.70
C ARG A 275 -0.84 13.69 -1.10
N GLY A 276 -0.80 13.52 0.23
CA GLY A 276 -1.51 12.45 0.92
C GLY A 276 -0.73 11.14 0.86
N TRP A 277 -1.42 10.04 0.54
CA TRP A 277 -0.78 8.74 0.37
C TRP A 277 -0.09 8.65 -1.01
N GLY A 278 0.95 7.83 -1.10
CA GLY A 278 1.70 7.53 -2.30
C GLY A 278 2.06 6.05 -2.34
N VAL A 279 2.54 5.55 -3.47
CA VAL A 279 3.08 4.19 -3.59
C VAL A 279 4.53 4.27 -3.98
N ARG A 280 5.41 3.48 -3.36
CA ARG A 280 6.80 3.29 -3.77
C ARG A 280 7.15 1.83 -3.88
N THR A 281 8.13 1.50 -4.72
CA THR A 281 8.66 0.14 -4.77
C THR A 281 9.68 -0.11 -3.66
N MET A 282 9.72 -1.32 -3.11
CA MET A 282 10.74 -1.74 -2.12
C MET A 282 11.95 -2.40 -2.78
N GLU A 283 11.89 -2.63 -4.08
CA GLU A 283 12.93 -3.28 -4.88
C GLU A 283 13.09 -2.60 -6.24
N ARG A 284 14.14 -2.95 -6.97
CA ARG A 284 14.37 -2.42 -8.31
C ARG A 284 13.34 -3.01 -9.29
N ILE A 285 12.64 -2.16 -10.02
CA ILE A 285 11.79 -2.55 -11.16
C ILE A 285 12.54 -2.24 -12.46
N ARG A 286 12.57 -3.19 -13.40
CA ARG A 286 13.22 -2.98 -14.70
C ARG A 286 12.29 -2.19 -15.62
N LYS A 287 12.88 -1.53 -16.62
CA LYS A 287 12.11 -0.87 -17.68
C LYS A 287 11.16 -1.87 -18.34
N ASN A 288 9.98 -1.41 -18.73
CA ASN A 288 8.93 -2.16 -19.42
C ASN A 288 8.36 -3.35 -18.61
N THR A 289 8.59 -3.42 -17.30
CA THR A 289 8.01 -4.47 -16.46
C THR A 289 6.62 -4.07 -15.96
N PHE A 290 5.68 -5.01 -15.96
CA PHE A 290 4.35 -4.84 -15.36
C PHE A 290 4.45 -4.58 -13.85
N VAL A 291 3.68 -3.62 -13.34
CA VAL A 291 3.73 -3.21 -11.94
C VAL A 291 2.42 -3.51 -11.22
N MET A 292 1.30 -3.02 -11.74
CA MET A 292 -0.05 -3.21 -11.18
C MET A 292 -1.11 -2.83 -12.22
N GLU A 293 -2.37 -3.17 -11.96
CA GLU A 293 -3.52 -2.68 -12.74
C GLU A 293 -4.16 -1.48 -12.05
N TYR A 294 -4.87 -0.65 -12.80
CA TYR A 294 -5.83 0.30 -12.24
C TYR A 294 -7.20 -0.37 -12.15
N VAL A 295 -7.72 -0.52 -10.93
CA VAL A 295 -8.95 -1.27 -10.67
C VAL A 295 -9.91 -0.42 -9.85
N GLY A 296 -11.19 -0.50 -10.19
CA GLY A 296 -12.29 0.15 -9.49
C GLY A 296 -13.65 -0.42 -9.87
N GLU A 297 -14.70 0.35 -9.62
CA GLU A 297 -16.04 0.08 -10.14
C GLU A 297 -16.16 0.59 -11.58
N ILE A 298 -16.56 -0.27 -12.52
CA ILE A 298 -16.88 0.16 -13.89
C ILE A 298 -18.27 0.78 -13.85
N ILE A 299 -18.37 2.03 -14.29
CA ILE A 299 -19.62 2.80 -14.40
C ILE A 299 -19.72 3.41 -15.80
N THR A 300 -20.90 3.86 -16.19
CA THR A 300 -21.07 4.63 -17.43
C THR A 300 -20.47 6.04 -17.25
N THR A 301 -20.06 6.67 -18.34
CA THR A 301 -19.55 8.05 -18.32
C THR A 301 -20.59 9.02 -17.71
N ASP A 302 -21.89 8.85 -18.00
CA ASP A 302 -22.96 9.64 -17.37
C ASP A 302 -22.98 9.55 -15.83
N GLU A 303 -22.78 8.34 -15.30
CA GLU A 303 -22.71 8.11 -13.85
C GLU A 303 -21.42 8.68 -13.26
N ALA A 304 -20.32 8.61 -14.01
CA ALA A 304 -19.04 9.21 -13.64
C ALA A 304 -19.14 10.74 -13.55
N GLU A 305 -19.78 11.41 -14.52
CA GLU A 305 -20.03 12.85 -14.46
C GLU A 305 -20.88 13.23 -13.23
N ARG A 306 -21.93 12.47 -12.96
CA ARG A 306 -22.80 12.67 -11.80
C ARG A 306 -22.03 12.59 -10.48
N ARG A 307 -21.13 11.60 -10.35
CA ARG A 307 -20.25 11.44 -9.17
C ARG A 307 -19.12 12.48 -9.14
N GLY A 308 -18.56 12.82 -10.29
CA GLY A 308 -17.48 13.78 -10.49
C GLY A 308 -17.80 15.16 -9.92
N HIS A 309 -19.05 15.60 -10.02
CA HIS A 309 -19.52 16.84 -9.38
C HIS A 309 -19.36 16.90 -7.85
N ILE A 310 -19.34 15.73 -7.19
CA ILE A 310 -19.08 15.60 -5.75
C ILE A 310 -17.56 15.53 -5.54
N TYR A 311 -16.86 14.70 -6.32
CA TYR A 311 -15.42 14.47 -6.21
C TYR A 311 -14.58 15.72 -6.48
N ASP A 312 -14.98 16.56 -7.44
CA ASP A 312 -14.33 17.83 -7.74
C ASP A 312 -14.30 18.77 -6.52
N LYS A 313 -15.38 18.79 -5.74
CA LYS A 313 -15.46 19.61 -4.51
C LYS A 313 -14.55 19.07 -3.41
N GLU A 314 -14.28 17.78 -3.43
CA GLU A 314 -13.40 17.08 -2.49
C GLU A 314 -11.94 17.02 -2.98
N GLY A 315 -11.68 17.43 -4.23
CA GLY A 315 -10.37 17.30 -4.87
C GLY A 315 -9.96 15.85 -5.12
N ALA A 316 -10.92 14.94 -5.22
CA ALA A 316 -10.71 13.51 -5.45
C ALA A 316 -10.51 13.22 -6.95
N THR A 317 -9.55 12.36 -7.28
CA THR A 317 -9.07 12.14 -8.66
C THR A 317 -9.04 10.64 -9.00
N TYR A 318 -10.17 9.97 -8.76
CA TYR A 318 -10.26 8.50 -8.83
C TYR A 318 -11.01 7.96 -10.04
N LEU A 319 -11.52 8.85 -10.90
CA LEU A 319 -12.16 8.50 -12.17
C LEU A 319 -11.09 8.32 -13.25
N PHE A 320 -11.17 7.22 -13.98
CA PHE A 320 -10.29 6.91 -15.11
C PHE A 320 -11.16 6.50 -16.30
N ASP A 321 -11.22 7.35 -17.32
CA ASP A 321 -12.06 7.12 -18.50
C ASP A 321 -11.46 6.02 -19.39
N LEU A 322 -12.31 5.14 -19.92
CA LEU A 322 -11.90 4.02 -20.77
C LEU A 322 -12.00 4.39 -22.26
N ASP A 323 -11.39 5.51 -22.63
CA ASP A 323 -11.49 6.18 -23.94
C ASP A 323 -10.68 5.53 -25.07
N TYR A 324 -10.38 4.23 -24.99
CA TYR A 324 -9.54 3.55 -25.99
C TYR A 324 -10.18 3.51 -27.39
N VAL A 325 -11.49 3.24 -27.46
CA VAL A 325 -12.27 3.24 -28.71
C VAL A 325 -13.50 4.14 -28.65
N ASP A 326 -14.08 4.33 -27.46
CA ASP A 326 -15.28 5.12 -27.23
C ASP A 326 -15.28 5.61 -25.77
N ASP A 327 -16.03 6.68 -25.48
CA ASP A 327 -16.17 7.29 -24.16
C ASP A 327 -17.50 6.88 -23.51
N GLU A 328 -17.69 5.56 -23.33
CA GLU A 328 -18.92 4.98 -22.77
C GLU A 328 -18.78 4.61 -21.28
N TYR A 329 -17.57 4.27 -20.85
CA TYR A 329 -17.30 3.73 -19.53
C TYR A 329 -16.13 4.41 -18.81
N THR A 330 -16.23 4.47 -17.50
CA THR A 330 -15.20 5.00 -16.59
C THR A 330 -14.96 4.01 -15.45
N VAL A 331 -13.72 3.88 -15.00
CA VAL A 331 -13.36 3.17 -13.77
C VAL A 331 -13.31 4.15 -12.60
N ASP A 332 -14.20 3.97 -11.62
CA ASP A 332 -14.25 4.72 -10.38
C ASP A 332 -13.55 3.97 -9.24
N ALA A 333 -12.38 4.46 -8.84
CA ALA A 333 -11.59 3.87 -7.76
C ALA A 333 -11.83 4.51 -6.38
N ALA A 334 -12.85 5.37 -6.21
CA ALA A 334 -13.03 6.15 -4.98
C ALA A 334 -13.34 5.27 -3.75
N HIS A 335 -14.23 4.29 -3.92
CA HIS A 335 -14.70 3.41 -2.84
C HIS A 335 -14.20 1.97 -2.94
N TYR A 336 -13.98 1.50 -4.16
CA TYR A 336 -13.44 0.18 -4.45
C TYR A 336 -12.22 0.37 -5.31
N GLY A 337 -11.07 -0.18 -4.90
CA GLY A 337 -9.88 -0.11 -5.75
C GLY A 337 -8.77 -1.00 -5.24
N ASN A 338 -7.64 -1.03 -5.94
CA ASN A 338 -6.45 -1.73 -5.48
C ASN A 338 -5.37 -0.73 -5.03
N ILE A 339 -4.11 -1.14 -4.99
CA ILE A 339 -3.00 -0.24 -4.62
C ILE A 339 -2.83 0.96 -5.57
N SER A 340 -3.32 0.89 -6.81
CA SER A 340 -3.30 1.99 -7.79
C SER A 340 -4.03 3.24 -7.32
N HIS A 341 -5.04 3.07 -6.45
CA HIS A 341 -5.79 4.18 -5.83
C HIS A 341 -4.86 5.19 -5.14
N PHE A 342 -3.70 4.73 -4.64
CA PHE A 342 -2.75 5.56 -3.91
C PHE A 342 -1.60 6.10 -4.79
N VAL A 343 -1.62 5.86 -6.11
CA VAL A 343 -0.54 6.27 -7.02
C VAL A 343 -0.73 7.73 -7.41
N ASN A 344 0.28 8.54 -7.10
CA ASN A 344 0.23 9.99 -7.35
C ASN A 344 0.55 10.35 -8.80
N HIS A 345 0.10 11.56 -9.17
CA HIS A 345 0.50 12.22 -10.40
C HIS A 345 1.98 12.66 -10.39
N SER A 346 2.64 12.56 -11.55
CA SER A 346 3.87 13.28 -11.88
C SER A 346 3.82 13.82 -13.31
N CYS A 347 4.45 14.98 -13.55
CA CYS A 347 4.65 15.51 -14.90
C CYS A 347 5.83 14.85 -15.63
N ASP A 348 6.67 14.09 -14.91
CA ASP A 348 7.69 13.18 -15.45
C ASP A 348 7.49 11.81 -14.76
N PRO A 349 6.51 11.01 -15.22
CA PRO A 349 6.12 9.78 -14.56
C PRO A 349 7.08 8.62 -14.85
N ASN A 350 7.07 7.61 -13.99
CA ASN A 350 7.81 6.37 -14.20
C ASN A 350 6.91 5.16 -14.55
N LEU A 351 5.59 5.36 -14.63
CA LEU A 351 4.61 4.40 -15.09
C LEU A 351 3.87 4.90 -16.34
N GLN A 352 3.54 3.96 -17.23
CA GLN A 352 2.76 4.16 -18.44
C GLN A 352 1.58 3.19 -18.46
N VAL A 353 0.43 3.66 -18.95
CA VAL A 353 -0.78 2.86 -19.13
C VAL A 353 -0.72 2.06 -20.44
N TYR A 354 -1.18 0.83 -20.36
CA TYR A 354 -1.52 -0.03 -21.50
C TYR A 354 -2.93 -0.58 -21.32
N ASN A 355 -3.67 -0.63 -22.42
CA ASN A 355 -4.96 -1.32 -22.52
C ASN A 355 -4.71 -2.82 -22.73
N VAL A 356 -5.35 -3.65 -21.92
CA VAL A 356 -5.12 -5.09 -21.89
C VAL A 356 -6.44 -5.84 -22.02
N PHE A 357 -6.48 -6.78 -22.95
CA PHE A 357 -7.59 -7.67 -23.22
C PHE A 357 -7.21 -9.10 -22.88
N ILE A 358 -8.04 -9.76 -22.10
CA ILE A 358 -7.79 -11.12 -21.60
C ILE A 358 -9.06 -11.93 -21.82
N ASP A 359 -9.92 -11.93 -20.80
CA ASP A 359 -11.16 -12.69 -20.73
C ASP A 359 -12.35 -11.93 -21.32
N ASN A 360 -12.21 -10.62 -21.52
CA ASN A 360 -13.13 -9.74 -22.24
C ASN A 360 -12.37 -9.10 -23.40
N LEU A 361 -12.95 -9.16 -24.61
CA LEU A 361 -12.39 -8.55 -25.83
C LEU A 361 -13.22 -7.35 -26.31
N ASP A 362 -14.23 -6.92 -25.55
CA ASP A 362 -14.93 -5.67 -25.83
C ASP A 362 -13.94 -4.51 -25.64
N GLU A 363 -13.61 -3.85 -26.74
CA GLU A 363 -12.58 -2.79 -26.78
C GLU A 363 -12.97 -1.56 -25.96
N ARG A 364 -14.26 -1.40 -25.63
CA ARG A 364 -14.80 -0.36 -24.74
C ARG A 364 -14.50 -0.62 -23.26
N LEU A 365 -14.14 -1.86 -22.91
CA LEU A 365 -13.92 -2.30 -21.53
C LEU A 365 -12.54 -2.95 -21.35
N PRO A 366 -11.44 -2.23 -21.66
CA PRO A 366 -10.10 -2.73 -21.46
C PRO A 366 -9.76 -2.84 -19.97
N ARG A 367 -8.82 -3.73 -19.65
CA ARG A 367 -8.12 -3.69 -18.36
C ARG A 367 -7.00 -2.66 -18.46
N ILE A 368 -6.87 -1.82 -17.45
CA ILE A 368 -5.83 -0.79 -17.39
C ILE A 368 -4.62 -1.33 -16.63
N ALA A 369 -3.47 -1.46 -17.31
CA ALA A 369 -2.24 -1.96 -16.72
C ALA A 369 -1.12 -0.92 -16.73
N PHE A 370 -0.39 -0.79 -15.62
CA PHE A 370 0.79 0.05 -15.51
C PHE A 370 2.07 -0.74 -15.75
N PHE A 371 2.89 -0.23 -16.67
CA PHE A 371 4.24 -0.72 -16.95
C PHE A 371 5.27 0.37 -16.68
N ALA A 372 6.45 -0.01 -16.22
CA ALA A 372 7.53 0.94 -15.95
C ALA A 372 8.10 1.54 -17.26
N THR A 373 8.23 2.86 -17.35
CA THR A 373 8.80 3.54 -18.55
C THR A 373 10.33 3.49 -18.59
N ARG A 374 10.94 3.33 -17.42
CA ARG A 374 12.38 3.22 -17.18
C ARG A 374 12.65 2.28 -16.02
N SER A 375 13.92 2.02 -15.72
CA SER A 375 14.22 1.31 -14.48
C SER A 375 13.92 2.22 -13.28
N ILE A 376 13.26 1.66 -12.27
CA ILE A 376 12.83 2.33 -11.05
C ILE A 376 13.64 1.76 -9.88
N LYS A 377 14.21 2.64 -9.06
CA LYS A 377 15.05 2.23 -7.93
C LYS A 377 14.20 1.81 -6.73
N ALA A 378 14.77 0.95 -5.87
CA ALA A 378 14.16 0.66 -4.58
C ALA A 378 14.00 1.97 -3.77
N GLY A 379 12.82 2.16 -3.19
CA GLY A 379 12.41 3.35 -2.44
C GLY A 379 11.84 4.49 -3.29
N GLU A 380 11.87 4.39 -4.62
CA GLU A 380 11.36 5.44 -5.51
C GLU A 380 9.83 5.39 -5.60
N GLU A 381 9.19 6.57 -5.54
CA GLU A 381 7.74 6.72 -5.68
C GLU A 381 7.30 6.36 -7.11
N LEU A 382 6.24 5.57 -7.21
CA LEU A 382 5.58 5.21 -8.45
C LEU A 382 4.57 6.29 -8.79
N THR A 383 4.61 6.79 -10.03
CA THR A 383 3.76 7.87 -10.50
C THR A 383 3.38 7.69 -11.96
N PHE A 384 2.19 8.15 -12.34
CA PHE A 384 1.75 8.23 -13.73
C PHE A 384 1.23 9.64 -14.05
N ASP A 385 1.12 9.98 -15.33
CA ASP A 385 0.53 11.26 -15.74
C ASP A 385 -1.00 11.13 -15.79
N TYR A 386 -1.72 11.74 -14.85
CA TYR A 386 -3.18 11.83 -14.86
C TYR A 386 -3.79 12.43 -16.13
N LYS A 387 -3.04 13.22 -16.90
CA LYS A 387 -3.48 13.71 -18.22
C LYS A 387 -3.14 12.77 -19.38
N MET A 388 -2.36 11.72 -19.09
CA MET A 388 -1.94 10.73 -20.07
C MET A 388 -1.26 11.33 -21.32
N GLN A 389 -0.54 12.45 -21.18
CA GLN A 389 0.11 13.09 -22.33
C GLN A 389 1.20 12.18 -22.90
N ILE A 390 1.01 11.73 -24.15
CA ILE A 390 2.01 10.96 -24.88
C ILE A 390 3.10 11.93 -25.36
N ASP A 391 4.38 11.55 -25.17
CA ASP A 391 5.52 12.35 -25.59
C ASP A 391 5.48 12.60 -27.12
N PRO A 392 5.72 13.83 -27.61
CA PRO A 392 5.64 14.16 -29.04
C PRO A 392 6.56 13.32 -29.94
N VAL A 393 7.66 12.81 -29.40
CA VAL A 393 8.62 11.96 -30.11
C VAL A 393 8.03 10.59 -30.46
N ASP A 394 7.04 10.12 -29.69
CA ASP A 394 6.23 8.94 -30.00
C ASP A 394 4.92 9.32 -30.75
N ALA A 395 4.58 10.61 -30.83
CA ALA A 395 3.36 11.14 -31.45
C ALA A 395 3.48 11.42 -32.97
N GLU A 396 4.66 11.28 -33.57
CA GLU A 396 4.86 11.55 -35.01
C GLU A 396 4.17 10.52 -35.95
N SER A 397 3.38 9.59 -35.41
CA SER A 397 2.60 8.61 -36.18
C SER A 397 1.07 8.65 -35.94
N THR A 398 0.54 9.62 -35.20
CA THR A 398 -0.91 9.84 -35.05
C THR A 398 -1.28 11.27 -35.44
N LYS A 399 -1.26 11.54 -36.75
CA LYS A 399 -2.08 12.62 -37.32
C LYS A 399 -3.48 12.08 -37.59
N MET A 400 -4.39 12.38 -36.67
CA MET A 400 -5.87 12.29 -36.65
C MET A 400 -6.20 12.03 -35.16
N ASP A 401 -6.79 12.89 -34.34
CA ASP A 401 -7.52 14.13 -34.54
C ASP A 401 -7.25 15.08 -33.36
N SER A 402 -6.46 16.12 -33.59
CA SER A 402 -6.37 17.26 -32.66
C SER A 402 -7.35 18.34 -33.12
N ASN A 403 -8.64 18.11 -32.91
CA ASN A 403 -9.67 19.12 -33.14
C ASN A 403 -10.78 19.02 -32.08
N PHE A 404 -10.40 19.16 -30.81
CA PHE A 404 -11.33 19.52 -29.72
C PHE A 404 -10.80 20.75 -28.98
N ASN A 405 -10.76 21.85 -29.72
CA ASN A 405 -10.95 23.18 -29.17
C ASN A 405 -11.68 23.99 -30.23
N VAL A 406 -12.76 24.66 -29.82
CA VAL A 406 -13.66 25.52 -30.60
C VAL A 406 -14.85 24.81 -31.28
N THR A 407 -15.80 24.36 -30.47
CA THR A 407 -17.23 24.57 -30.78
C THR A 407 -17.90 25.20 -29.56
N GLY A 408 -18.21 26.48 -29.68
CA GLY A 408 -18.94 27.24 -28.67
C GLY A 408 -20.40 26.78 -28.60
N LEU A 409 -20.75 26.11 -27.52
CA LEU A 409 -22.10 26.07 -26.98
C LEU A 409 -22.16 27.08 -25.82
N PRO A 410 -23.21 27.92 -25.70
CA PRO A 410 -23.32 28.91 -24.65
C PRO A 410 -23.79 28.25 -23.35
N GLY A 411 -22.86 27.57 -22.69
CA GLY A 411 -22.94 27.18 -21.29
C GLY A 411 -21.80 27.85 -20.55
N SER A 412 -22.11 28.56 -19.47
CA SER A 412 -21.15 29.30 -18.65
C SER A 412 -19.89 28.46 -18.32
N PRO A 413 -18.67 29.05 -18.38
CA PRO A 413 -17.45 28.31 -18.06
C PRO A 413 -17.48 27.91 -16.58
N LYS A 414 -17.81 26.65 -16.31
CA LYS A 414 -17.78 26.09 -14.95
C LYS A 414 -16.31 26.11 -14.52
N LYS A 415 -16.00 26.90 -13.49
CA LYS A 415 -14.66 26.99 -12.90
C LYS A 415 -14.31 25.63 -12.27
N HIS A 416 -13.65 24.75 -13.01
CA HIS A 416 -12.99 23.59 -12.43
C HIS A 416 -11.98 24.09 -11.39
N ILE A 417 -12.00 23.48 -10.21
CA ILE A 417 -11.05 23.79 -9.13
C ILE A 417 -9.67 23.39 -9.63
N ARG A 418 -8.78 24.37 -9.82
CA ARG A 418 -7.40 24.10 -10.22
C ARG A 418 -6.61 23.54 -9.04
N VAL A 419 -6.35 22.24 -9.05
CA VAL A 419 -5.53 21.58 -8.04
C VAL A 419 -4.05 21.77 -8.39
N GLU A 420 -3.29 22.36 -7.47
CA GLU A 420 -1.84 22.60 -7.63
C GLU A 420 -1.06 21.27 -7.67
N CYS A 421 -0.20 21.12 -8.67
CA CYS A 421 0.68 19.97 -8.80
C CYS A 421 1.93 20.13 -7.91
N LYS A 422 2.16 19.12 -7.05
CA LYS A 422 3.29 19.05 -6.12
C LYS A 422 4.23 17.86 -6.41
N CYS A 423 4.35 17.46 -7.68
CA CYS A 423 5.20 16.34 -8.08
C CYS A 423 6.71 16.61 -7.88
N GLY A 424 7.11 17.88 -7.79
CA GLY A 424 8.49 18.28 -7.49
C GLY A 424 9.46 18.22 -8.67
N VAL A 425 9.00 17.90 -9.88
CA VAL A 425 9.84 17.89 -11.08
C VAL A 425 10.03 19.31 -11.63
N GLU A 426 11.19 19.60 -12.22
CA GLU A 426 11.51 20.94 -12.74
C GLU A 426 10.59 21.35 -13.90
N SER A 427 10.22 20.39 -14.75
CA SER A 427 9.27 20.54 -15.87
C SER A 427 7.79 20.52 -15.45
N CYS A 428 7.49 20.75 -14.17
CA CYS A 428 6.12 20.66 -13.65
C CYS A 428 5.16 21.67 -14.31
N ARG A 429 4.01 21.16 -14.78
CA ARG A 429 2.93 21.93 -15.42
C ARG A 429 2.08 22.77 -14.45
N LYS A 430 2.49 22.85 -13.18
CA LYS A 430 1.86 23.61 -12.06
C LYS A 430 0.50 23.12 -11.60
N TYR A 431 -0.30 22.48 -12.44
CA TYR A 431 -1.63 21.96 -12.09
C TYR A 431 -1.79 20.50 -12.52
N LEU A 432 -2.62 19.75 -11.79
CA LEU A 432 -2.92 18.35 -12.12
C LEU A 432 -3.71 18.25 -13.43
N PHE A 433 -4.73 19.10 -13.58
CA PHE A 433 -5.63 19.16 -14.74
C PHE A 433 -5.57 20.51 -15.45
#